data_AF-A0A2X3LV54-F1
#
_entry.id   AF-A0A2X3LV54-F1
#
_cell.length_a   1.000
_cell.length_b   1.000
_cell.length_c   1.000
_cell.angle_alpha   90.00
_cell.angle_beta   90.00
_cell.angle_gamma   90.00
#
_symmetry.space_group_name_H-M   'P 1'
#
loop_
_entity.id
_entity.type
_entity.pdbx_description
1 polymer ?
#
loop_
_entity_poly.entity_id
_entity_poly.type
_entity_poly.pdbx_seq_one_letter_code
_entity_poly.pdbx_strand_id
1 'polypeptide(L)' 'MEHELHYIGIDTAKEKLDVDVLRPDGRHRTKKFANTTKGHDELVSWAERSQD' A
#
# COMPACT_ATOMS: atom_id res chain seq x y z
N MET A 1 -0.92 25.33 -1.98
CA MET A 1 -1.61 24.14 -2.51
C MET A 1 -1.56 23.11 -1.41
N GLU A 2 -2.70 22.68 -0.87
CA GLU A 2 -2.67 21.50 0.00
C GLU A 2 -2.09 20.35 -0.82
N HIS A 3 -1.04 19.71 -0.30
CA HIS A 3 -0.54 18.50 -0.91
C HIS A 3 -1.63 17.43 -0.71
N GLU A 4 -2.04 16.76 -1.78
CA GLU A 4 -2.92 15.58 -1.66
C GLU A 4 -2.14 14.48 -0.92
N LEU A 5 -2.39 14.38 0.39
CA LEU A 5 -1.71 13.45 1.27
C LEU A 5 -2.35 12.07 1.12
N HIS A 6 -1.51 11.08 0.79
CA HIS A 6 -1.85 9.67 0.88
C HIS A 6 -1.27 9.09 2.17
N TYR A 7 -2.04 8.27 2.88
CA TYR A 7 -1.54 7.52 4.03
C TYR A 7 -1.46 6.03 3.67
N ILE A 8 -0.38 5.38 4.08
CA ILE A 8 -0.21 3.93 3.93
C ILE A 8 -0.03 3.28 5.30
N GLY A 9 -0.89 2.33 5.62
CA GLY A 9 -0.76 1.43 6.75
C GLY A 9 -0.28 0.06 6.27
N ILE A 10 0.71 -0.53 6.94
CA ILE A 10 1.22 -1.87 6.63
C ILE A 10 1.22 -2.68 7.93
N ASP A 11 0.40 -3.73 7.98
CA ASP A 11 0.46 -4.77 9.01
C ASP A 11 1.40 -5.89 8.54
N THR A 12 2.41 -6.18 9.36
CA THR A 12 3.48 -7.11 9.02
C THR A 12 3.34 -8.42 9.80
N ALA A 13 3.24 -9.53 9.08
CA ALA A 13 3.34 -10.87 9.62
C ALA A 13 4.52 -11.63 8.97
N LYS A 14 4.90 -12.78 9.55
CA LYS A 14 6.04 -13.59 9.05
C LYS A 14 5.93 -13.92 7.55
N GLU A 15 4.73 -14.19 7.06
CA GLU A 15 4.51 -14.65 5.68
C GLU A 15 3.79 -13.63 4.80
N LYS A 16 3.21 -12.58 5.38
CA LYS A 16 2.29 -11.68 4.68
C LYS A 16 2.45 -10.23 5.13
N LEU A 17 2.18 -9.33 4.20
CA LEU A 17 2.02 -7.90 4.42
C LEU A 17 0.58 -7.55 4.05
N ASP A 18 -0.21 -7.06 5.01
CA ASP A 18 -1.55 -6.53 4.75
C ASP A 18 -1.45 -5.01 4.64
N VAL A 19 -1.79 -4.47 3.48
CA VAL A 19 -1.54 -3.07 3.16
C VAL A 19 -2.84 -2.36 2.87
N ASP A 20 -2.98 -1.18 3.45
CA ASP A 20 -4.10 -0.27 3.24
C ASP A 20 -3.58 1.12 2.88
N VAL A 21 -4.14 1.69 1.79
CA VAL A 21 -3.85 3.05 1.34
C VAL A 21 -5.11 3.88 1.47
N LEU A 22 -5.06 4.92 2.30
CA LEU A 22 -6.10 5.95 2.38
C LEU A 22 -5.78 7.06 1.38
N ARG A 23 -6.66 7.23 0.40
CA ARG A 23 -6.58 8.28 -0.63
C ARG A 23 -7.16 9.60 -0.12
N PRO A 24 -6.81 10.74 -0.76
CA PRO A 24 -7.38 12.05 -0.45
C PRO A 24 -8.91 12.11 -0.54
N ASP A 25 -9.53 11.29 -1.41
CA ASP A 25 -11.00 11.19 -1.52
C ASP A 25 -11.66 10.40 -0.37
N GLY A 26 -10.89 9.99 0.63
CA GLY A 26 -11.33 9.22 1.79
C GLY A 26 -11.54 7.74 1.50
N ARG A 27 -11.26 7.26 0.28
CA ARG A 27 -11.42 5.85 -0.06
C ARG A 27 -10.16 5.05 0.23
N HIS A 28 -10.37 3.84 0.72
CA HIS A 28 -9.33 2.86 0.97
C HIS A 28 -9.03 2.00 -0.26
N ARG A 29 -7.77 1.62 -0.42
CA ARG A 29 -7.32 0.56 -1.34
C ARG A 29 -6.48 -0.43 -0.55
N THR A 30 -6.97 -1.66 -0.41
CA THR A 30 -6.30 -2.71 0.37
C THR A 30 -5.72 -3.80 -0.52
N LYS A 31 -4.55 -4.35 -0.16
CA LYS A 31 -4.00 -5.55 -0.81
C LYS A 31 -3.05 -6.30 0.12
N LYS A 32 -3.07 -7.63 0.02
CA LYS A 32 -2.12 -8.52 0.72
C LYS A 32 -1.00 -8.93 -0.21
N PHE A 33 0.22 -8.95 0.32
CA PHE A 33 1.43 -9.42 -0.37
C PHE A 33 2.13 -10.49 0.45
N ALA A 34 2.93 -11.34 -0.21
CA ALA A 34 3.82 -12.25 0.50
C ALA A 34 4.97 -11.46 1.14
N ASN A 35 5.36 -11.83 2.36
CA ASN A 35 6.56 -11.27 3.01
C ASN A 35 7.82 -11.94 2.46
N THR A 36 8.12 -11.65 1.20
CA THR A 36 9.26 -12.15 0.43
C THR A 36 9.79 -11.00 -0.43
N THR A 37 11.02 -11.10 -0.94
CA THR A 37 11.57 -10.07 -1.85
C THR A 37 10.67 -9.81 -3.05
N LYS A 38 10.14 -10.87 -3.68
CA LYS A 38 9.19 -10.72 -4.80
C LYS A 38 7.91 -10.01 -4.37
N GLY A 39 7.35 -10.37 -3.21
CA GLY A 39 6.14 -9.73 -2.69
C GLY A 39 6.35 -8.25 -2.34
N HIS A 40 7.56 -7.88 -1.91
CA HIS A 40 7.97 -6.49 -1.75
C HIS A 40 7.97 -5.75 -3.10
N ASP A 41 8.56 -6.32 -4.16
CA ASP A 41 8.59 -5.67 -5.48
C ASP A 41 7.18 -5.47 -6.06
N GLU A 42 6.30 -6.46 -5.84
CA GLU A 42 4.88 -6.37 -6.19
C GLU A 42 4.15 -5.28 -5.39
N LEU A 43 4.48 -5.12 -4.10
CA LEU A 43 3.96 -4.08 -3.23
C LEU A 43 4.38 -2.69 -3.68
N VAL A 44 5.66 -2.47 -3.98
CA VAL A 44 6.18 -1.19 -4.48
C VAL A 44 5.48 -0.83 -5.79
N SER A 45 5.47 -1.75 -6.75
CA SER A 45 4.81 -1.55 -8.05
C SER A 45 3.31 -1.24 -7.90
N TRP A 46 2.65 -1.83 -6.91
CA TRP A 46 1.23 -1.57 -6.63
C TRP A 46 1.01 -0.23 -5.94
N ALA A 47 1.88 0.16 -5.00
CA ALA A 47 1.80 1.42 -4.28
C ALA A 47 2.00 2.61 -5.23
N GLU A 48 2.95 2.51 -6.17
CA GLU A 48 3.16 3.52 -7.22
C GLU A 48 1.89 3.76 -8.04
N ARG A 49 1.21 2.68 -8.46
CA ARG A 49 -0.09 2.75 -9.17
C ARG A 49 -1.29 3.10 -8.28
N SER A 50 -1.06 3.33 -6.98
CA SER A 50 -2.10 3.70 -6.02
C SER A 50 -2.09 5.20 -5.68
N GLN A 51 -1.17 5.95 -6.28
CA GLN A 51 -1.03 7.41 -6.12
C GLN A 51 -1.65 8.20 -7.28
N ASP A 52 -2.20 7.51 -8.29
CA ASP A 52 -2.96 8.08 -9.42
C ASP A 52 -4.49 8.06 -9.13
#